data_AF-A0A661GVR5-F1
#
_entry.id   AF-A0A661GVR5-F1
#
_cell.length_a   1.000
_cell.length_b   1.000
_cell.length_c   1.000
_cell.angle_alpha   90.00
_cell.angle_beta   90.00
_cell.angle_gamma   90.00
#
_symmetry.space_group_name_H-M   'P 1'
#
loop_
_entity.id
_entity.type
_entity.pdbx_description
1 polymer ?
#
loop_
_entity_poly.entity_id
_entity_poly.type
_entity_poly.pdbx_seq_one_letter_code
_entity_poly.pdbx_strand_id
1 'polypeptide(L)'
;VSSVLGISGVVSSFLLFFILQEQGFPEEIIRSLLFLKLIIAGHSTLYVTRADGWFWERPWPSPLLFGATFSTEIVGTLIAVYGFMITPIGWEPALWIWAYALVWFLVNDAVKVFTYRILQREGVFA
;
A
#
# COMPACT_ATOMS: atom_id res chain seq x y z
N VAL A 1 7.51 -14.84 5.48
CA VAL A 1 7.24 -13.38 5.43
C VAL A 1 6.29 -13.01 4.28
N SER A 2 6.56 -13.41 3.03
CA SER A 2 5.70 -13.09 1.87
C SER A 2 4.21 -13.43 2.09
N SER A 3 3.88 -14.61 2.63
CA SER A 3 2.49 -14.99 2.88
C SER A 3 1.80 -14.10 3.91
N VAL A 4 2.53 -13.68 4.97
CA VAL A 4 2.00 -12.81 6.02
C VAL A 4 1.71 -11.42 5.48
N LEU A 5 2.65 -10.86 4.70
CA LEU A 5 2.44 -9.57 4.02
C LEU A 5 1.33 -9.63 2.98
N GLY A 6 1.21 -10.73 2.23
CA GLY A 6 0.12 -10.96 1.29
C GLY A 6 -1.26 -10.95 1.98
N ILE A 7 -1.39 -11.70 3.08
CA ILE A 7 -2.63 -11.73 3.89
C ILE A 7 -2.93 -10.35 4.45
N SER A 8 -1.94 -9.65 5.00
CA SER A 8 -2.07 -8.27 5.49
C SER A 8 -2.60 -7.32 4.41
N GLY A 9 -2.05 -7.41 3.19
CA GLY A 9 -2.49 -6.62 2.04
C GLY A 9 -3.92 -6.94 1.59
N VAL A 10 -4.34 -8.20 1.65
CA VAL A 10 -5.73 -8.62 1.38
C VAL A 10 -6.66 -8.04 2.45
N VAL A 11 -6.34 -8.23 3.72
CA VAL A 11 -7.12 -7.68 4.84
C VAL A 11 -7.28 -6.17 4.71
N SER A 12 -6.21 -5.44 4.39
CA SER A 12 -6.24 -4.01 4.08
C SER A 12 -7.23 -3.68 2.96
N SER A 13 -7.15 -4.35 1.81
CA SER A 13 -8.03 -4.07 0.67
C SER A 13 -9.50 -4.31 1.00
N PHE A 14 -9.80 -5.45 1.64
CA PHE A 14 -11.17 -5.83 1.97
C PHE A 14 -11.74 -4.97 3.09
N LEU A 15 -10.94 -4.59 4.09
CA LEU A 15 -11.37 -3.67 5.13
C LEU A 15 -11.78 -2.31 4.54
N LEU A 16 -10.98 -1.75 3.63
CA LEU A 16 -11.36 -0.53 2.91
C LEU A 16 -12.64 -0.73 2.09
N PHE A 17 -12.73 -1.82 1.34
CA PHE A 17 -13.91 -2.14 0.52
C PHE A 17 -15.19 -2.19 1.37
N PHE A 18 -15.17 -2.93 2.48
CA PHE A 18 -16.33 -3.05 3.38
C PHE A 18 -16.73 -1.71 4.01
N ILE A 19 -15.76 -0.89 4.42
CA ILE A 19 -16.04 0.44 4.97
C ILE A 19 -16.74 1.32 3.92
N LEU A 20 -16.23 1.34 2.69
CA LEU A 20 -16.81 2.15 1.61
C LEU A 20 -18.20 1.63 1.20
N GLN A 21 -18.39 0.32 1.18
CA GLN A 21 -19.68 -0.29 0.87
C GLN A 21 -20.72 0.06 1.94
N GLU A 22 -20.37 -0.02 3.22
CA GLU A 22 -21.27 0.33 4.34
C GLU A 22 -21.62 1.82 4.35
N GLN A 23 -20.70 2.68 3.93
CA GLN A 23 -20.94 4.11 3.75
C GLN A 23 -21.83 4.44 2.53
N GLY A 24 -22.21 3.44 1.73
CA GLY A 24 -23.11 3.61 0.59
C GLY A 24 -22.45 4.22 -0.64
N PHE A 25 -21.12 4.12 -0.78
CA PHE A 25 -20.44 4.60 -1.99
C PHE A 25 -20.87 3.80 -3.23
N PRO A 26 -21.06 4.45 -4.39
CA PRO A 26 -21.30 3.75 -5.64
C PRO A 26 -20.14 2.82 -6.00
N GLU A 27 -20.44 1.65 -6.57
CA GLU A 27 -19.43 0.63 -6.91
C GLU A 27 -18.31 1.16 -7.83
N GLU A 28 -18.65 2.07 -8.75
CA GLU A 28 -17.68 2.69 -9.66
C GLU A 28 -16.68 3.61 -8.94
N ILE A 29 -17.13 4.31 -7.89
CA ILE A 29 -16.26 5.12 -7.03
C ILE A 29 -15.38 4.20 -6.19
N ILE A 30 -15.94 3.13 -5.60
CA ILE A 30 -15.17 2.13 -4.85
C ILE A 30 -14.07 1.53 -5.73
N ARG A 31 -14.39 1.16 -6.98
CA ARG A 31 -13.41 0.65 -7.95
C ARG A 31 -12.27 1.64 -8.19
N SER A 32 -12.59 2.92 -8.34
CA SER A 32 -11.60 3.99 -8.60
C SER A 32 -10.73 4.28 -7.36
N LEU A 33 -11.31 4.23 -6.16
CA LEU A 33 -10.59 4.32 -4.89
C LEU A 33 -9.66 3.13 -4.67
N LEU A 34 -10.14 1.91 -4.95
CA LEU A 34 -9.33 0.69 -4.87
C LEU A 34 -8.21 0.69 -5.91
N PHE A 35 -8.45 1.18 -7.12
CA PHE A 35 -7.41 1.38 -8.14
C PHE A 35 -6.28 2.24 -7.58
N LEU A 36 -6.60 3.42 -7.03
CA LEU A 36 -5.58 4.32 -6.45
C LEU A 36 -4.85 3.66 -5.28
N LYS A 37 -5.59 2.99 -4.39
CA LYS A 37 -5.02 2.25 -3.25
C LYS A 37 -4.02 1.20 -3.71
N LEU A 38 -4.35 0.42 -4.74
CA LEU A 38 -3.51 -0.67 -5.23
C LEU A 38 -2.20 -0.15 -5.84
N ILE A 39 -2.23 1.00 -6.53
CA ILE A 39 -1.02 1.66 -7.04
C ILE A 39 -0.08 2.01 -5.89
N ILE A 40 -0.58 2.75 -4.89
CA ILE A 40 0.24 3.24 -3.77
C ILE A 40 0.73 2.06 -2.91
N ALA A 41 -0.17 1.14 -2.56
CA ALA A 41 0.17 -0.02 -1.73
C ALA A 41 1.12 -0.99 -2.42
N GLY A 42 1.03 -1.14 -3.74
CA GLY A 42 1.92 -1.99 -4.53
C GLY A 42 3.37 -1.53 -4.42
N HIS A 43 3.63 -0.25 -4.68
CA HIS A 43 4.99 0.30 -4.55
C HIS A 43 5.46 0.38 -3.09
N SER A 44 4.56 0.70 -2.16
CA SER A 44 4.85 0.66 -0.72
C SER A 44 5.39 -0.70 -0.28
N THR A 45 4.82 -1.78 -0.83
CA THR A 45 5.29 -3.15 -0.55
C THR A 45 6.72 -3.38 -1.01
N LEU A 46 7.12 -2.85 -2.18
CA LEU A 46 8.51 -2.95 -2.66
C LEU A 46 9.50 -2.35 -1.65
N TYR A 47 9.15 -1.23 -1.03
CA TYR A 47 9.99 -0.59 -0.02
C TYR A 47 10.06 -1.41 1.27
N VAL A 48 8.92 -1.95 1.72
CA VAL A 48 8.85 -2.80 2.91
C VAL A 48 9.69 -4.06 2.72
N THR A 49 9.62 -4.72 1.57
CA THR A 49 10.32 -6.00 1.32
C THR A 49 11.79 -5.85 0.94
N ARG A 50 12.29 -4.62 0.76
CA ARG A 50 13.67 -4.34 0.34
C ARG A 50 14.71 -4.78 1.38
N ALA A 51 14.37 -4.75 2.67
CA ALA A 51 15.26 -5.13 3.75
C ALA A 51 14.51 -5.90 4.86
N ASP A 52 15.22 -6.77 5.56
CA ASP A 52 14.66 -7.61 6.64
C ASP A 52 14.37 -6.80 7.93
N GLY A 53 15.11 -5.71 8.14
CA GLY A 53 14.90 -4.73 9.21
C GLY A 53 13.81 -3.71 8.89
N TRP A 54 13.71 -2.61 9.65
CA TRP A 54 12.71 -1.57 9.37
C TRP A 54 12.98 -0.86 8.02
N PHE A 55 11.96 -0.26 7.41
CA PHE A 55 12.12 0.33 6.07
C PHE A 55 13.17 1.47 6.01
N TRP A 56 13.38 2.19 7.11
CA TRP A 56 14.37 3.26 7.28
C TRP A 56 15.78 2.75 7.62
N GLU A 57 15.98 1.43 7.74
CA GLU A 57 17.33 0.88 7.86
C GLU A 57 18.02 0.82 6.50
N ARG A 58 19.34 0.66 6.51
CA ARG A 58 20.09 0.40 5.27
C ARG A 58 19.81 -1.02 4.76
N PRO A 59 19.87 -1.27 3.44
CA PRO A 59 20.26 -0.35 2.36
C PRO A 59 19.11 0.53 1.89
N TRP A 60 19.24 1.86 1.87
CA TRP A 60 18.17 2.78 1.41
C TRP A 60 17.59 2.42 0.02
N PRO A 61 16.32 2.77 -0.28
CA PRO A 61 15.79 2.50 -1.61
C PRO A 61 16.63 3.26 -2.64
N SER A 62 16.91 2.62 -3.78
CA SER A 62 17.59 3.28 -4.89
C SER A 62 16.84 4.56 -5.26
N PRO A 63 17.50 5.73 -5.38
CA PRO A 63 16.84 6.97 -5.79
C PRO A 63 16.11 6.83 -7.13
N LEU A 64 16.63 6.00 -8.04
CA LEU A 64 15.98 5.71 -9.31
C LEU A 64 14.66 4.95 -9.12
N LEU A 65 14.67 3.92 -8.25
CA LEU A 65 13.47 3.15 -7.94
C LEU A 65 12.42 4.06 -7.32
N PHE A 66 12.80 4.81 -6.27
CA PHE A 66 11.89 5.72 -5.57
C PHE A 66 11.33 6.80 -6.50
N GLY A 67 12.16 7.41 -7.35
CA GLY A 67 11.71 8.41 -8.32
C GLY A 67 10.73 7.84 -9.33
N ALA A 68 10.97 6.63 -9.83
CA ALA A 68 10.10 5.97 -10.79
C ALA A 68 8.73 5.65 -10.18
N THR A 69 8.71 4.96 -9.04
CA THR A 69 7.48 4.57 -8.35
C THR A 69 6.69 5.78 -7.88
N PHE A 70 7.33 6.77 -7.25
CA PHE A 70 6.67 7.99 -6.80
C PHE A 70 6.06 8.76 -7.97
N SER A 71 6.78 8.91 -9.08
CA SER A 71 6.23 9.59 -10.26
C SER A 71 5.01 8.85 -10.82
N THR A 72 5.04 7.51 -10.86
CA THR A 72 3.88 6.73 -11.31
C THR A 72 2.69 6.80 -10.36
N GLU A 73 2.92 6.91 -9.04
CA GLU A 73 1.85 7.13 -8.06
C GLU A 73 1.18 8.49 -8.26
N ILE A 74 1.96 9.53 -8.53
CA ILE A 74 1.42 10.86 -8.85
C ILE A 74 0.59 10.79 -10.13
N VAL A 75 1.08 10.16 -11.20
CA VAL A 75 0.31 9.96 -12.45
C VAL A 75 -0.98 9.18 -12.18
N GLY A 76 -0.92 8.07 -11.42
CA GLY A 76 -2.09 7.29 -11.04
C GLY A 76 -3.10 8.08 -10.21
N THR A 77 -2.62 8.96 -9.32
CA THR A 77 -3.45 9.88 -8.54
C THR A 77 -4.17 10.87 -9.46
N LEU A 78 -3.46 11.46 -10.43
CA LEU A 78 -4.08 12.40 -11.38
C LEU A 78 -5.13 11.69 -12.25
N ILE A 79 -4.87 10.45 -12.68
CA ILE A 79 -5.84 9.62 -13.42
C ILE A 79 -7.12 9.41 -12.59
N ALA A 80 -6.98 9.07 -11.30
CA ALA A 80 -8.12 8.86 -10.40
C ALA A 80 -8.88 10.15 -10.09
N VAL A 81 -8.16 11.24 -9.82
CA VAL A 81 -8.77 12.53 -9.48
C VAL A 81 -9.55 13.10 -10.65
N TYR A 82 -8.98 13.08 -11.87
CA TYR A 82 -9.60 13.67 -13.06
C TYR A 82 -10.46 12.69 -13.87
N GLY A 83 -10.46 11.40 -13.54
CA GLY A 83 -11.34 10.40 -14.15
C GLY A 83 -10.93 9.99 -15.57
N PHE A 84 -9.62 9.82 -15.83
CA PHE A 84 -9.18 9.31 -17.13
C PHE A 84 -9.48 7.81 -17.23
N MET A 85 -10.48 7.44 -18.04
CA MET A 85 -10.98 6.05 -18.23
C MET A 85 -11.58 5.37 -16.98
N ILE A 86 -11.70 6.09 -15.87
CA ILE A 86 -12.32 5.64 -14.62
C ILE A 86 -13.20 6.75 -14.04
N THR A 87 -14.06 6.42 -13.08
CA THR A 87 -14.95 7.42 -12.47
C THR A 87 -14.13 8.38 -11.60
N PRO A 88 -14.25 9.71 -11.82
CA PRO A 88 -13.46 10.69 -11.08
C PRO A 88 -13.82 10.69 -9.60
N ILE A 89 -12.81 10.62 -8.73
CA ILE A 89 -13.00 10.63 -7.28
C ILE A 89 -12.73 11.99 -6.63
N GLY A 90 -12.08 12.92 -7.33
CA GLY A 90 -11.66 14.20 -6.76
C GLY A 90 -10.50 14.09 -5.75
N TRP A 91 -10.00 15.24 -5.30
CA TRP A 91 -8.79 15.30 -4.45
C TRP A 91 -9.00 14.81 -3.02
N GLU A 92 -10.14 15.14 -2.40
CA GLU A 92 -10.37 14.80 -0.99
C GLU A 92 -10.37 13.27 -0.77
N PRO A 93 -11.15 12.46 -1.52
CA PRO A 93 -11.07 11.00 -1.41
C PRO A 93 -9.69 10.45 -1.78
N ALA A 94 -9.00 11.04 -2.77
CA ALA A 94 -7.65 10.62 -3.14
C ALA A 94 -6.65 10.79 -2.00
N LEU A 95 -6.71 11.91 -1.27
CA LEU A 95 -5.87 12.16 -0.10
C LEU A 95 -6.19 11.20 1.05
N TRP A 96 -7.46 10.86 1.26
CA TRP A 96 -7.84 9.82 2.22
C TRP A 96 -7.26 8.46 1.88
N ILE A 97 -7.24 8.08 0.59
CA ILE A 97 -6.61 6.83 0.14
C ILE A 97 -5.09 6.87 0.34
N TRP A 98 -4.44 8.00 0.09
CA TRP A 98 -3.03 8.19 0.42
C TRP A 98 -2.76 7.98 1.91
N ALA A 99 -3.52 8.65 2.77
CA ALA A 99 -3.38 8.49 4.22
C ALA A 99 -3.58 7.03 4.66
N TYR A 100 -4.63 6.38 4.13
CA TYR A 100 -4.92 4.97 4.38
C TYR A 100 -3.76 4.06 3.97
N ALA A 101 -3.22 4.25 2.75
CA ALA A 101 -2.12 3.44 2.23
C ALA A 101 -0.83 3.65 3.05
N LEU A 102 -0.53 4.88 3.46
CA LEU A 102 0.64 5.20 4.30
C LEU A 102 0.52 4.60 5.70
N VAL A 103 -0.67 4.59 6.30
CA VAL A 103 -0.91 3.88 7.57
C VAL A 103 -0.64 2.38 7.39
N TRP A 104 -1.17 1.77 6.33
CA TRP A 104 -0.92 0.36 6.05
C TRP A 104 0.53 0.05 5.69
N PHE A 105 1.26 0.98 5.11
CA PHE A 105 2.69 0.84 4.89
C PHE A 105 3.45 0.65 6.22
N LEU A 106 3.15 1.49 7.23
CA LEU A 106 3.74 1.35 8.56
C LEU A 106 3.33 0.03 9.26
N VAL A 107 2.05 -0.34 9.13
CA VAL A 107 1.54 -1.62 9.68
C VAL A 107 2.27 -2.80 9.03
N ASN A 108 2.41 -2.79 7.70
CA ASN A 108 3.11 -3.86 6.99
C ASN A 108 4.59 -3.92 7.33
N ASP A 109 5.26 -2.78 7.51
CA ASP A 109 6.66 -2.76 7.94
C ASP A 109 6.82 -3.38 9.34
N ALA A 110 5.92 -3.04 10.28
CA ALA A 110 5.90 -3.64 11.60
C ALA A 110 5.63 -5.15 11.54
N VAL A 111 4.59 -5.58 10.81
CA VAL A 111 4.23 -7.00 10.62
C VAL A 111 5.41 -7.79 10.06
N LYS A 112 6.11 -7.24 9.07
CA LYS A 112 7.32 -7.83 8.49
C LYS A 112 8.40 -8.02 9.55
N VAL A 113 8.78 -6.95 10.27
CA VAL A 113 9.86 -6.98 11.28
C VAL A 113 9.55 -7.99 12.38
N PHE A 114 8.30 -8.03 12.87
CA PHE A 114 7.90 -9.03 13.86
C PHE A 114 7.96 -10.45 13.32
N THR A 115 7.54 -10.67 12.06
CA THR A 115 7.63 -11.98 11.42
C THR A 115 9.09 -12.44 11.33
N TYR A 116 10.01 -11.58 10.90
CA TYR A 116 11.44 -11.93 10.86
C TYR A 116 12.00 -12.24 12.25
N ARG A 117 11.67 -11.44 13.27
CA ARG A 117 12.13 -11.67 14.65
C ARG A 117 11.65 -13.02 15.21
N ILE A 118 10.43 -13.43 14.90
CA ILE A 118 9.90 -14.73 15.32
C ILE A 118 10.65 -15.86 14.60
N LEU A 119 10.81 -15.77 13.28
CA LEU A 119 11.50 -16.79 12.49
C LEU A 119 12.98 -16.95 12.87
N GLN A 120 13.67 -15.85 13.20
CA GLN A 120 15.04 -15.89 13.71
C GLN A 120 15.12 -16.55 15.09
N ARG A 121 14.17 -16.27 15.98
CA ARG A 121 14.10 -16.92 17.31
C ARG A 121 13.87 -18.42 17.23
N GLU A 122 13.11 -18.88 16.24
CA GLU A 122 12.82 -20.30 16.02
C GLU A 122 13.95 -21.04 15.28
N GLY A 123 15.06 -20.37 14.97
CA GLY A 123 16.21 -20.97 14.28
C GLY A 123 15.94 -21.34 12.82
N VAL A 124 14.88 -20.80 12.22
CA VAL A 124 14.49 -21.08 10.83
C VAL A 124 15.40 -20.35 9.84
N PHE A 125 16.00 -19.23 10.26
CA PHE A 125 17.03 -18.51 9.52
C PHE A 125 18.16 -18.14 10.47
N ALA A 126 19.38 -18.63 10.17
CA ALA A 126 20.63 -18.33 10.86
C ALA A 126 21.38 -17.19 10.15
#